data_AF-A0A3A4P1E3-F1
#
_entry.id   AF-A0A3A4P1E3-F1
#
_cell.length_a   1.000
_cell.length_b   1.000
_cell.length_c   1.000
_cell.angle_alpha   90.00
_cell.angle_beta   90.00
_cell.angle_gamma   90.00
#
_symmetry.space_group_name_H-M   'P 1'
#
loop_
_entity.id
_entity.type
_entity.pdbx_description
1 polymer ?
#
loop_
_entity_poly.entity_id
_entity_poly.type
_entity_poly.pdbx_seq_one_letter_code
_entity_poly.pdbx_strand_id
1 'polypeptide(L)'
;MIAIAQDQGGRAGRGNFDPEQMRAMMMSRYQESLGATDEEWKVIQPLIENVMEKQRDARSGRGMGMFGRGGFGGPGGQDRPGAQGRAGAQGRADRQDNAERRGARGGFAPESDPLIDALQSALDSQSTSADEIKSKLSAVRDSRKKKEAELKKAQDELRNVLTIRQEAQLVLMGMLE
;
A
#
# COMPACT_ATOMS: atom_id res chain seq x y z
N MET A 1 -0.43 -43.72 34.69
CA MET A 1 0.66 -43.04 33.95
C MET A 1 0.02 -42.21 32.85
N ILE A 2 0.25 -40.90 32.88
CA ILE A 2 -0.44 -39.87 32.10
C ILE A 2 0.06 -39.88 30.65
N ALA A 3 -0.88 -39.75 29.72
CA ALA A 3 -0.67 -39.77 28.27
C ALA A 3 0.18 -38.58 27.79
N ILE A 4 1.15 -38.87 26.93
CA ILE A 4 1.99 -37.89 26.22
C ILE A 4 1.12 -37.29 25.11
N ALA A 5 0.67 -36.05 25.32
CA ALA A 5 -0.01 -35.25 24.33
C ALA A 5 0.97 -34.86 23.22
N GLN A 6 0.52 -35.06 21.98
CA GLN A 6 1.18 -34.64 20.75
C GLN A 6 1.52 -33.15 20.78
N ASP A 7 2.81 -32.85 20.80
CA ASP A 7 3.37 -31.54 20.49
C ASP A 7 3.13 -31.26 19.00
N GLN A 8 1.96 -30.70 18.69
CA GLN A 8 1.70 -30.07 17.39
C GLN A 8 2.61 -28.85 17.29
N GLY A 9 3.75 -29.04 16.64
CA GLY A 9 4.64 -27.97 16.19
C GLY A 9 3.83 -26.87 15.52
N GLY A 10 3.60 -25.82 16.30
CA GLY A 10 2.88 -24.63 15.89
C GLY A 10 3.51 -24.06 14.63
N ARG A 11 2.65 -23.68 13.69
CA ARG A 11 2.97 -22.97 12.45
C ARG A 11 3.55 -21.61 12.81
N ALA A 12 4.83 -21.58 13.18
CA ALA A 12 5.55 -20.40 13.59
C ALA A 12 5.82 -19.50 12.37
N GLY A 13 5.48 -18.22 12.50
CA GLY A 13 6.03 -17.16 11.66
C GLY A 13 5.07 -16.49 10.67
N ARG A 14 3.87 -16.04 11.11
CA ARG A 14 3.36 -14.76 10.57
C ARG A 14 4.27 -13.67 11.15
N GLY A 15 5.41 -13.45 10.51
CA GLY A 15 6.47 -12.56 10.97
C GLY A 15 5.93 -11.17 11.23
N ASN A 16 6.23 -10.67 12.44
CA ASN A 16 6.09 -9.26 12.79
C ASN A 16 7.15 -8.50 11.99
N PHE A 17 6.85 -8.20 10.72
CA PHE A 17 7.76 -7.44 9.87
C PHE A 17 7.85 -6.02 10.44
N ASP A 18 8.97 -5.74 11.11
CA ASP A 18 9.29 -4.40 11.58
C ASP A 18 9.40 -3.45 10.37
N PRO A 19 8.56 -2.40 10.28
CA PRO A 19 8.61 -1.43 9.20
C PRO A 19 9.98 -0.76 9.06
N GLU A 20 10.70 -0.55 10.16
CA GLU A 20 12.04 0.04 10.12
C GLU A 20 13.05 -0.94 9.51
N GLN A 21 12.95 -2.21 9.86
CA GLN A 21 13.82 -3.25 9.30
C GLN A 21 13.55 -3.47 7.81
N MET A 22 12.28 -3.39 7.37
CA MET A 22 11.94 -3.42 5.95
C MET A 22 12.50 -2.21 5.19
N ARG A 23 12.45 -1.02 5.79
CA ARG A 23 13.08 0.18 5.20
C ARG A 23 14.59 0.01 5.10
N ALA A 24 15.25 -0.47 6.14
CA ALA A 24 16.69 -0.72 6.14
C ALA A 24 17.08 -1.72 5.02
N MET A 25 16.37 -2.84 4.92
CA MET A 25 16.60 -3.81 3.83
C MET A 25 16.39 -3.20 2.45
N MET A 26 15.37 -2.34 2.30
CA MET A 26 15.11 -1.66 1.03
C MET A 26 16.25 -0.69 0.70
N MET A 27 16.71 0.12 1.65
CA MET A 27 17.80 1.07 1.45
C MET A 27 19.13 0.39 1.11
N SER A 28 19.45 -0.75 1.74
CA SER A 28 20.63 -1.53 1.35
C SER A 28 20.57 -2.01 -0.11
N ARG A 29 19.39 -2.41 -0.60
CA ARG A 29 19.20 -2.78 -2.02
C ARG A 29 19.40 -1.60 -2.96
N TYR A 30 18.97 -0.40 -2.54
CA TYR A 30 19.22 0.82 -3.32
C TYR A 30 20.72 1.14 -3.38
N GLN A 31 21.42 1.08 -2.25
CA GLN A 31 22.87 1.32 -2.23
C GLN A 31 23.63 0.34 -3.14
N GLU A 32 23.33 -0.96 -3.02
CA GLU A 32 23.99 -2.01 -3.82
C GLU A 32 23.68 -1.85 -5.31
N SER A 33 22.41 -1.62 -5.66
CA SER A 33 22.00 -1.47 -7.06
C SER A 33 22.62 -0.24 -7.72
N LEU A 34 22.72 0.88 -6.99
CA LEU A 34 23.34 2.11 -7.47
C LEU A 34 24.87 2.03 -7.52
N GLY A 35 25.47 1.04 -6.86
CA GLY A 35 26.92 0.92 -6.75
C GLY A 35 27.56 2.19 -6.16
N ALA A 36 26.83 2.92 -5.31
CA ALA A 36 27.28 4.18 -4.73
C ALA A 36 28.35 3.92 -3.67
N THR A 37 29.42 4.70 -3.70
CA THR A 37 30.43 4.69 -2.63
C THR A 37 29.83 5.19 -1.31
N ASP A 38 30.49 4.93 -0.18
CA ASP A 38 30.01 5.41 1.13
C ASP A 38 29.88 6.94 1.20
N GLU A 39 30.70 7.66 0.43
CA GLU A 39 30.69 9.12 0.36
C GLU A 39 29.52 9.63 -0.47
N GLU A 40 29.28 9.03 -1.65
CA GLU A 40 28.11 9.35 -2.48
C GLU A 40 26.81 8.95 -1.79
N TRP A 41 26.80 7.79 -1.13
CA TRP A 41 25.63 7.27 -0.45
C TRP A 41 25.18 8.19 0.70
N LYS A 42 26.10 8.80 1.44
CA LYS A 42 25.76 9.81 2.48
C LYS A 42 25.00 11.02 1.92
N VAL A 43 25.19 11.35 0.64
CA VAL A 43 24.49 12.45 -0.05
C VAL A 43 23.19 11.96 -0.68
N ILE A 44 23.22 10.79 -1.33
CA ILE A 44 22.10 10.22 -2.09
C ILE A 44 21.00 9.67 -1.16
N GLN A 45 21.37 9.02 -0.05
CA GLN A 45 20.44 8.38 0.89
C GLN A 45 19.31 9.31 1.34
N PRO A 46 19.56 10.50 1.93
CA PRO A 46 18.49 11.38 2.40
C PRO A 46 17.59 11.88 1.26
N LEU A 47 18.12 12.01 0.04
CA LEU A 47 17.34 12.42 -1.13
C LEU A 47 16.43 11.28 -1.63
N ILE A 48 16.93 10.04 -1.62
CA ILE A 48 16.11 8.85 -1.90
C ILE A 48 14.99 8.71 -0.87
N GLU A 49 15.28 8.87 0.42
CA GLU A 49 14.28 8.82 1.49
C GLU A 49 13.20 9.89 1.29
N ASN A 50 13.61 11.12 0.97
CA ASN A 50 12.68 12.21 0.66
C ASN A 50 11.82 11.88 -0.57
N VAL A 51 12.39 11.35 -1.66
CA VAL A 51 11.61 10.93 -2.83
C VAL A 51 10.63 9.82 -2.47
N MET A 52 11.03 8.81 -1.71
CA MET A 52 10.12 7.74 -1.26
C MET A 52 8.97 8.28 -0.43
N GLU A 53 9.24 9.21 0.49
CA GLU A 53 8.23 9.87 1.32
C GLU A 53 7.25 10.65 0.43
N LYS A 54 7.74 11.49 -0.49
CA LYS A 54 6.89 12.24 -1.42
C LYS A 54 6.13 11.34 -2.39
N GLN A 55 6.71 10.22 -2.82
CA GLN A 55 6.02 9.21 -3.61
C GLN A 55 4.90 8.56 -2.80
N ARG A 56 5.14 8.23 -1.52
CA ARG A 56 4.11 7.71 -0.63
C ARG A 56 3.00 8.72 -0.44
N ASP A 57 3.31 9.99 -0.21
CA ASP A 57 2.31 11.05 -0.04
C ASP A 57 1.46 11.24 -1.30
N ALA A 58 2.09 11.28 -2.46
CA ALA A 58 1.43 11.38 -3.75
C ALA A 58 0.57 10.13 -4.07
N ARG A 59 0.99 8.95 -3.62
CA ARG A 59 0.29 7.66 -3.82
C ARG A 59 -0.79 7.37 -2.77
N SER A 60 -0.68 7.90 -1.55
CA SER A 60 -1.66 7.74 -0.46
C SER A 60 -3.06 8.20 -0.90
N GLY A 61 -3.15 9.17 -1.82
CA GLY A 61 -4.41 9.59 -2.44
C GLY A 61 -4.89 8.78 -3.66
N ARG A 62 -4.10 7.82 -4.17
CA ARG A 62 -4.38 7.03 -5.39
C ARG A 62 -4.61 5.53 -5.15
N GLY A 63 -4.35 5.03 -3.95
CA GLY A 63 -4.17 3.59 -3.71
C GLY A 63 -4.99 2.99 -2.57
N MET A 64 -6.31 3.20 -2.53
CA MET A 64 -7.21 2.41 -1.67
C MET A 64 -8.45 1.88 -2.40
N GLY A 65 -8.52 2.05 -3.72
CA GLY A 65 -9.62 1.54 -4.57
C GLY A 65 -9.42 0.12 -5.09
N MET A 66 -8.19 -0.42 -5.02
CA MET A 66 -7.84 -1.73 -5.64
C MET A 66 -7.62 -2.86 -4.63
N PHE A 67 -7.47 -2.57 -3.34
CA PHE A 67 -7.26 -3.60 -2.30
C PHE A 67 -8.31 -3.56 -1.17
N GLY A 68 -9.13 -2.51 -1.09
CA GLY A 68 -10.13 -2.32 -0.02
C GLY A 68 -11.59 -2.57 -0.42
N ARG A 69 -11.91 -2.68 -1.71
CA ARG A 69 -13.30 -2.77 -2.19
C ARG A 69 -13.49 -3.84 -3.25
N GLY A 70 -13.37 -5.10 -2.83
CA GLY A 70 -13.87 -6.25 -3.59
C GLY A 70 -12.81 -7.00 -4.39
N GLY A 71 -12.64 -8.28 -4.04
CA GLY A 71 -12.24 -9.37 -4.94
C GLY A 71 -11.12 -9.09 -5.95
N PHE A 72 -9.88 -9.40 -5.57
CA PHE A 72 -8.87 -9.81 -6.54
C PHE A 72 -8.14 -11.05 -6.02
N GLY A 73 -8.85 -12.18 -6.10
CA GLY A 73 -8.21 -13.47 -6.27
C GLY A 73 -7.65 -13.47 -7.69
N GLY A 74 -6.32 -13.53 -7.81
CA GLY A 74 -5.64 -13.53 -9.10
C GLY A 74 -6.07 -14.70 -9.99
N PRO A 75 -5.93 -14.57 -11.32
CA PRO A 75 -6.47 -15.50 -12.30
C PRO A 75 -5.53 -16.69 -12.49
N GLY A 76 -6.08 -17.91 -12.39
CA GLY A 76 -5.36 -19.12 -12.79
C GLY A 76 -5.66 -20.31 -11.91
N GLY A 77 -6.62 -21.13 -12.33
CA GLY A 77 -6.97 -22.37 -11.63
C GLY A 77 -8.15 -23.10 -12.26
N GLN A 78 -8.09 -23.27 -13.58
CA GLN A 78 -8.86 -24.16 -14.44
C GLN A 78 -9.37 -25.42 -13.70
N ASP A 79 -10.70 -25.61 -13.71
CA ASP A 79 -11.39 -26.88 -13.89
C ASP A 79 -10.77 -28.14 -13.24
N ARG A 80 -11.18 -28.45 -12.01
CA ARG A 80 -11.16 -29.84 -11.51
C ARG A 80 -12.58 -30.39 -11.40
N PRO A 81 -13.01 -31.28 -12.32
CA PRO A 81 -14.25 -32.04 -12.16
C PRO A 81 -14.00 -33.22 -11.21
N GLY A 82 -14.81 -33.31 -10.16
CA GLY A 82 -14.95 -34.54 -9.37
C GLY A 82 -14.46 -34.45 -7.93
N ALA A 83 -15.35 -34.07 -7.02
CA ALA A 83 -15.46 -34.71 -5.72
C ALA A 83 -16.88 -34.49 -5.19
N GLN A 84 -17.67 -35.56 -5.26
CA GLN A 84 -19.03 -35.66 -4.75
C GLN A 84 -19.10 -35.37 -3.25
N GLY A 85 -20.15 -34.64 -2.87
CA GLY A 85 -21.00 -35.01 -1.75
C GLY A 85 -20.58 -34.57 -0.35
N ARG A 86 -21.11 -33.43 0.10
CA ARG A 86 -21.95 -33.42 1.30
C ARG A 86 -22.94 -32.27 1.24
N ALA A 87 -24.19 -32.61 0.92
CA ALA A 87 -25.33 -31.75 1.14
C ALA A 87 -25.56 -31.60 2.65
N GLY A 88 -25.75 -30.36 3.08
CA GLY A 88 -26.23 -30.00 4.41
C GLY A 88 -26.92 -28.64 4.28
N ALA A 89 -28.20 -28.68 3.95
CA ALA A 89 -29.05 -27.51 3.87
C ALA A 89 -29.20 -26.87 5.26
N GLN A 90 -28.95 -25.56 5.37
CA GLN A 90 -29.58 -24.69 6.37
C GLN A 90 -29.23 -23.22 6.10
N GLY A 91 -30.24 -22.36 6.15
CA GLY A 91 -30.05 -20.94 6.49
C GLY A 91 -29.92 -19.95 5.34
N ARG A 92 -31.05 -19.61 4.70
CA ARG A 92 -31.27 -18.24 4.23
C ARG A 92 -31.67 -17.37 5.43
N ALA A 93 -30.66 -16.97 6.19
CA ALA A 93 -30.62 -16.00 7.28
C ALA A 93 -29.14 -16.13 7.67
N ASP A 94 -28.24 -15.22 7.31
CA ASP A 94 -28.17 -13.88 7.84
C ASP A 94 -27.47 -12.99 6.79
N ARG A 95 -28.22 -12.05 6.22
CA ARG A 95 -27.69 -11.03 5.30
C ARG A 95 -27.34 -9.74 6.05
N GLN A 96 -27.29 -9.79 7.38
CA GLN A 96 -27.10 -8.62 8.24
C GLN A 96 -25.73 -8.58 8.95
N ASP A 97 -24.98 -9.68 8.95
CA ASP A 97 -23.70 -9.79 9.67
C ASP A 97 -22.46 -9.41 8.83
N ASN A 98 -22.68 -8.84 7.63
CA ASN A 98 -21.61 -8.50 6.68
C ASN A 98 -21.08 -7.06 6.85
N ALA A 99 -21.63 -6.28 7.79
CA ALA A 99 -21.14 -4.94 8.10
C ALA A 99 -19.97 -4.98 9.10
N GLU A 100 -20.02 -5.85 10.11
CA GLU A 100 -19.02 -5.89 11.20
C GLU A 100 -17.78 -6.70 10.85
N ARG A 101 -17.85 -7.60 9.85
CA ARG A 101 -16.67 -8.34 9.34
C ARG A 101 -15.77 -7.52 8.41
N ARG A 102 -16.17 -6.30 8.02
CA ARG A 102 -15.32 -5.39 7.23
C ARG A 102 -14.24 -4.69 8.05
N GLY A 103 -14.35 -4.65 9.38
CA GLY A 103 -13.36 -4.03 10.26
C GLY A 103 -12.25 -4.96 10.74
N ALA A 104 -12.31 -6.26 10.44
CA ALA A 104 -11.44 -7.27 11.05
C ALA A 104 -10.61 -8.08 10.04
N ARG A 105 -10.20 -7.45 8.92
CA ARG A 105 -9.17 -8.03 8.03
C ARG A 105 -7.83 -7.41 8.41
N GLY A 106 -7.12 -8.10 9.29
CA GLY A 106 -5.83 -7.68 9.82
C GLY A 106 -4.78 -7.41 8.75
N GLY A 107 -3.86 -6.51 9.10
CA GLY A 107 -2.58 -6.30 8.43
C GLY A 107 -2.59 -5.15 7.43
N PHE A 108 -2.03 -4.00 7.85
CA PHE A 108 -1.52 -2.96 6.96
C PHE A 108 -2.56 -2.24 6.10
N ALA A 109 -3.52 -1.55 6.72
CA ALA A 109 -4.19 -0.46 6.02
C ALA A 109 -3.20 0.71 5.94
N PRO A 110 -2.73 1.14 4.75
CA PRO A 110 -1.97 2.37 4.66
C PRO A 110 -2.84 3.52 5.17
N GLU A 111 -2.24 4.43 5.93
CA GLU A 111 -2.88 5.64 6.43
C GLU A 111 -3.61 6.35 5.27
N SER A 112 -4.93 6.48 5.38
CA SER A 112 -5.77 7.12 4.37
C SER A 112 -5.59 8.64 4.44
N ASP A 113 -5.63 9.31 3.29
CA ASP A 113 -5.57 10.77 3.23
C ASP A 113 -6.92 11.35 3.74
N PRO A 114 -6.92 12.19 4.79
CA PRO A 114 -8.16 12.68 5.41
C PRO A 114 -9.04 13.49 4.44
N LEU A 115 -8.46 14.10 3.40
CA LEU A 115 -9.23 14.81 2.37
C LEU A 115 -10.00 13.83 1.47
N ILE A 116 -9.44 12.65 1.23
CA ILE A 116 -10.11 11.58 0.47
C ILE A 116 -11.27 11.01 1.28
N ASP A 117 -11.05 10.74 2.57
CA ASP A 117 -12.09 10.24 3.46
C ASP A 117 -13.24 11.25 3.60
N ALA A 118 -12.93 12.54 3.71
CA ALA A 118 -13.92 13.60 3.75
C ALA A 118 -14.77 13.69 2.47
N LEU A 119 -14.14 13.54 1.29
CA LEU A 119 -14.83 13.50 0.00
C LEU A 119 -15.69 12.24 -0.13
N GLN A 120 -15.15 11.07 0.23
CA GLN A 120 -15.89 9.81 0.19
C GLN A 120 -17.13 9.86 1.10
N SER A 121 -16.98 10.38 2.32
CA SER A 121 -18.09 10.57 3.26
C SER A 121 -19.17 11.52 2.73
N ALA A 122 -18.77 12.57 1.99
CA ALA A 122 -19.70 13.47 1.31
C ALA A 122 -20.44 12.77 0.16
N LEU A 123 -19.82 11.81 -0.52
CA LEU A 123 -20.45 11.05 -1.61
C LEU A 123 -21.37 9.94 -1.09
N ASP A 124 -21.05 9.34 0.06
CA ASP A 124 -21.86 8.31 0.70
C ASP A 124 -23.15 8.91 1.33
N SER A 125 -23.14 10.21 1.64
CA SER A 125 -24.30 10.96 2.11
C SER A 125 -25.12 11.52 0.94
N GLN A 126 -26.32 10.97 0.71
CA GLN A 126 -27.23 11.43 -0.35
C GLN A 126 -27.77 12.86 -0.15
N SER A 127 -27.62 13.43 1.05
CA SER A 127 -28.08 14.78 1.39
C SER A 127 -26.99 15.85 1.25
N THR A 128 -25.75 15.48 0.94
CA THR A 128 -24.66 16.44 0.78
C THR A 128 -24.88 17.28 -0.48
N SER A 129 -24.78 18.60 -0.34
CA SER A 129 -25.00 19.54 -1.43
C SER A 129 -23.90 19.46 -2.49
N ALA A 130 -24.23 19.83 -3.73
CA ALA A 130 -23.27 19.90 -4.82
C ALA A 130 -22.09 20.84 -4.52
N ASP A 131 -22.35 21.94 -3.79
CA ASP A 131 -21.32 22.92 -3.41
C ASP A 131 -20.33 22.34 -2.39
N GLU A 132 -20.79 21.55 -1.43
CA GLU A 132 -19.92 20.85 -0.47
C GLU A 132 -19.05 19.78 -1.17
N ILE A 133 -19.63 18.99 -2.08
CA ILE A 133 -18.88 18.01 -2.88
C ILE A 133 -17.82 18.73 -3.72
N LYS A 134 -18.18 19.84 -4.38
CA LYS A 134 -17.26 20.63 -5.21
C LYS A 134 -16.11 21.19 -4.38
N SER A 135 -16.38 21.68 -3.18
CA SER A 135 -15.35 22.19 -2.25
C SER A 135 -14.36 21.10 -1.84
N LYS A 136 -14.86 19.94 -1.36
CA LYS A 136 -14.03 18.79 -0.97
C LYS A 136 -13.22 18.23 -2.13
N LEU A 137 -13.82 18.18 -3.33
CA LEU A 137 -13.14 17.76 -4.55
C LEU A 137 -12.00 18.71 -4.94
N SER A 138 -12.20 20.03 -4.80
CA SER A 138 -11.13 21.02 -5.02
C SER A 138 -9.97 20.78 -4.06
N ALA A 139 -10.25 20.64 -2.76
CA ALA A 139 -9.23 20.40 -1.75
C ALA A 139 -8.39 19.15 -2.05
N VAL A 140 -9.02 18.05 -2.47
CA VAL A 140 -8.31 16.83 -2.90
C VAL A 140 -7.42 17.09 -4.11
N ARG A 141 -7.93 17.80 -5.13
CA ARG A 141 -7.17 18.12 -6.34
C ARG A 141 -5.97 19.01 -6.04
N ASP A 142 -6.15 20.03 -5.20
CA ASP A 142 -5.09 20.98 -4.84
C ASP A 142 -4.00 20.31 -3.99
N SER A 143 -4.40 19.45 -3.05
CA SER A 143 -3.47 18.59 -2.29
C SER A 143 -2.65 17.69 -3.21
N ARG A 144 -3.29 17.01 -4.18
CA ARG A 144 -2.58 16.16 -5.15
C ARG A 144 -1.58 16.95 -5.99
N LYS A 145 -1.98 18.11 -6.54
CA LYS A 145 -1.07 18.99 -7.30
C LYS A 145 0.13 19.41 -6.47
N LYS A 146 -0.08 19.77 -5.20
CA LYS A 146 1.00 20.15 -4.30
C LYS A 146 1.97 18.99 -4.04
N LYS A 147 1.45 17.81 -3.72
CA LYS A 147 2.24 16.59 -3.50
C LYS A 147 3.02 16.18 -4.75
N GLU A 148 2.42 16.29 -5.93
CA GLU A 148 3.09 16.03 -7.22
C GLU A 148 4.21 17.04 -7.49
N ALA A 149 4.00 18.32 -7.20
CA ALA A 149 5.04 19.34 -7.36
C ALA A 149 6.22 19.14 -6.38
N GLU A 150 5.93 18.79 -5.12
CA GLU A 150 6.95 18.46 -4.13
C GLU A 150 7.73 17.19 -4.51
N LEU A 151 7.04 16.16 -5.01
CA LEU A 151 7.68 14.96 -5.53
C LEU A 151 8.62 15.29 -6.69
N LYS A 152 8.15 16.07 -7.67
CA LYS A 152 8.99 16.46 -8.81
C LYS A 152 10.23 17.23 -8.36
N LYS A 153 10.06 18.16 -7.41
CA LYS A 153 11.20 18.89 -6.84
C LYS A 153 12.21 17.95 -6.17
N ALA A 154 11.74 16.99 -5.38
CA ALA A 154 12.63 16.01 -4.74
C ALA A 154 13.35 15.11 -5.77
N GLN A 155 12.65 14.72 -6.84
CA GLN A 155 13.25 13.96 -7.95
C GLN A 155 14.32 14.78 -8.69
N ASP A 156 14.09 16.08 -8.90
CA ASP A 156 15.07 16.99 -9.52
C ASP A 156 16.31 17.19 -8.64
N GLU A 157 16.12 17.37 -7.33
CA GLU A 157 17.22 17.45 -6.35
C GLU A 157 18.06 16.17 -6.34
N LEU A 158 17.40 15.00 -6.38
CA LEU A 158 18.07 13.71 -6.48
C LEU A 158 18.86 13.58 -7.80
N ARG A 159 18.29 13.97 -8.94
CA ARG A 159 18.97 13.93 -10.25
C ARG A 159 20.27 14.74 -10.27
N ASN A 160 20.31 15.89 -9.61
CA ASN A 160 21.49 16.76 -9.59
C ASN A 160 22.74 16.15 -8.95
N VAL A 161 22.58 15.10 -8.12
CA VAL A 161 23.70 14.45 -7.42
C VAL A 161 24.04 13.07 -7.98
N LEU A 162 23.27 12.58 -8.95
CA LEU A 162 23.45 11.24 -9.51
C LEU A 162 24.28 11.26 -10.78
N THR A 163 24.99 10.17 -11.01
CA THR A 163 25.52 9.86 -12.34
C THR A 163 24.41 9.37 -13.27
N ILE A 164 24.61 9.50 -14.58
CA ILE A 164 23.66 9.02 -15.60
C ILE A 164 23.33 7.52 -15.44
N ARG A 165 24.30 6.71 -15.00
CA ARG A 165 24.07 5.28 -14.74
C ARG A 165 23.10 5.07 -13.58
N GLN A 166 23.29 5.80 -12.48
CA GLN A 166 22.45 5.72 -11.29
C GLN A 166 21.04 6.26 -11.57
N GLU A 167 20.93 7.35 -12.31
CA GLU A 167 19.65 7.89 -12.77
C GLU A 167 18.87 6.83 -13.58
N ALA A 168 19.52 6.20 -14.56
CA ALA A 168 18.88 5.15 -15.35
C ALA A 168 18.38 3.97 -14.49
N GLN A 169 19.12 3.59 -13.45
CA GLN A 169 18.69 2.56 -12.51
C GLN A 169 17.46 2.99 -11.71
N LEU A 170 17.44 4.23 -11.22
CA LEU A 170 16.28 4.77 -10.50
C LEU A 170 15.05 4.98 -11.38
N VAL A 171 15.23 5.27 -12.67
CA VAL A 171 14.14 5.27 -13.66
C VAL A 171 13.57 3.86 -13.83
N LEU A 172 14.43 2.84 -13.98
CA LEU A 172 13.98 1.44 -14.04
C LEU A 172 13.27 0.97 -12.76
N MET A 173 13.62 1.54 -11.61
CA MET A 173 12.95 1.29 -10.33
C MET A 173 11.65 2.08 -10.15
N GLY A 174 11.30 2.99 -11.08
CA GLY A 174 10.12 3.84 -11.00
C GLY A 174 10.21 4.92 -9.92
N MET A 175 11.43 5.31 -9.54
CA MET A 175 11.70 6.39 -8.59
C MET A 175 11.86 7.73 -9.29
N LEU A 176 12.46 7.72 -10.49
CA LEU A 176 12.64 8.86 -11.38
C LEU A 176 11.87 8.65 -12.70
N GLU A 177 11.67 9.74 -13.43
CA GLU A 177 11.01 9.80 -14.75
C GLU A 177 11.93 10.47 -15.77
#